data_AF-A0A7X8X6Y7-F1
#
_entry.id   AF-A0A7X8X6Y7-F1
#
_cell.length_a   1.000
_cell.length_b   1.000
_cell.length_c   1.000
_cell.angle_alpha   90.00
_cell.angle_beta   90.00
_cell.angle_gamma   90.00
#
_symmetry.space_group_name_H-M   'P 1'
#
loop_
_entity.id
_entity.type
_entity.pdbx_description
1 polymer ?
#
loop_
_entity_poly.entity_id
_entity_poly.type
_entity_poly.pdbx_seq_one_letter_code
_entity_poly.pdbx_strand_id
1 'polypeptide(L)'
;MGLYIPPADPSHPAVADLRSSDLLTGMERISSMMAIKVTLEGHEERAAVSGMLHHFFSDVSAEGTTTFRVVVKESVDSVPMIPNKVDIVVACTPPVPPQIARQASRIGAYSDRAVRVRTTLCTDHNELLEEADVQLPLLRETIRRQLFNVLSGLTGLVFPWGMLTGVRPTDIALRELEKAREEGCDAEARAVARLIDDWKTSPEKAELAVETAKSEARILKRIDPSRGDMIVYVGLPFCPSRCAYCSFITQDALRLSKALPDYVDAVIHEAEALFSEEEHAMEILGNDSSFEKRAGKQMMSELPSSIIESAPSSKRRIAAVYFGGGTPTSLPAPLLQRYLEGVLRVIPTDAETELTMEAGRPDTLDEEKLSILYSLGFRRLCINPQSMHDDTLCRIGRHHTTADVYKAFQMAREAGFRDINMDLIAGLPKEDEEALLGSVRAVIGLNPESITLHTLSIKKGSFFDREISASSLFRPDHALEKAVEKSHDLLRASGYRPYYLYRQKNCRGGLENTGFARPNYACVYNVAMMSDQVPVIGLGSGSSSKKIFERTAKRFHNPKDIDLYIRKLDELIERKRHFFQT
;
A
#
# COMPACT_ATOMS: atom_id res chain seq x y z
N MET A 1 -1.20 -19.87 29.88
CA MET A 1 0.22 -20.01 30.24
C MET A 1 1.01 -19.94 28.95
N GLY A 2 1.58 -18.77 28.67
CA GLY A 2 2.24 -18.47 27.40
C GLY A 2 3.65 -19.04 27.36
N LEU A 3 3.99 -19.71 26.26
CA LEU A 3 5.36 -20.01 25.89
C LEU A 3 5.85 -18.84 25.02
N TYR A 4 6.46 -17.86 25.69
CA TYR A 4 7.32 -16.87 25.05
C TYR A 4 8.53 -17.63 24.48
N ILE A 5 8.65 -17.71 23.15
CA ILE A 5 9.87 -18.16 22.48
C ILE A 5 10.61 -16.87 22.09
N PRO A 6 11.76 -16.55 22.69
CA PRO A 6 12.54 -15.37 22.34
C PRO A 6 12.99 -15.44 20.87
N PRO A 7 13.34 -14.30 20.23
CA PRO A 7 13.95 -14.30 18.90
C PRO A 7 15.12 -15.27 18.88
N ALA A 8 15.24 -16.04 17.79
CA ALA A 8 16.15 -17.18 17.63
C ALA A 8 17.44 -17.01 18.45
N ASP A 9 17.55 -17.79 19.52
CA ASP A 9 18.75 -17.85 20.34
C ASP A 9 19.90 -18.29 19.42
N PRO A 10 20.97 -17.50 19.27
CA PRO A 10 22.12 -17.87 18.46
C PRO A 10 22.84 -19.14 18.99
N SER A 11 22.41 -19.70 20.12
CA SER A 11 22.86 -20.98 20.68
C SER A 11 22.02 -22.22 20.28
N HIS A 12 21.10 -22.11 19.30
CA HIS A 12 20.47 -23.30 18.71
C HIS A 12 21.58 -24.30 18.27
N PRO A 13 21.52 -25.59 18.63
CA PRO A 13 22.65 -26.53 18.43
C PRO A 13 23.12 -26.62 16.97
N ALA A 14 22.20 -26.45 16.02
CA ALA A 14 22.48 -26.45 14.59
C ALA A 14 23.22 -25.18 14.07
N VAL A 15 23.29 -24.10 14.87
CA VAL A 15 23.94 -22.82 14.52
C VAL A 15 25.26 -22.61 15.30
N ALA A 16 25.39 -23.23 16.48
CA ALA A 16 26.60 -23.14 17.31
C ALA A 16 27.83 -23.82 16.66
N ASP A 17 27.64 -24.91 15.92
CA ASP A 17 28.73 -25.65 15.25
C ASP A 17 29.39 -24.89 14.09
N LEU A 18 28.77 -23.82 13.59
CA LEU A 18 29.34 -23.00 12.51
C LEU A 18 30.39 -21.98 12.99
N ARG A 19 30.57 -21.80 14.31
CA ARG A 19 31.43 -20.73 14.88
C ARG A 19 32.71 -21.21 15.57
N SER A 20 32.90 -22.52 15.77
CA SER A 20 33.95 -23.05 16.66
C SER A 20 35.12 -23.74 15.97
N SER A 21 35.57 -23.27 14.80
CA SER A 21 36.86 -23.75 14.25
C SER A 21 37.80 -22.59 13.93
N ASP A 22 38.91 -22.56 14.66
CA ASP A 22 40.06 -21.70 14.48
C ASP A 22 40.71 -21.92 13.10
N LEU A 23 40.29 -21.17 12.10
CA LEU A 23 40.93 -21.09 10.78
C LEU A 23 40.98 -19.64 10.24
N LEU A 24 41.14 -18.66 11.14
CA LEU A 24 41.19 -17.22 10.82
C LEU A 24 42.60 -16.63 10.66
N THR A 25 43.54 -17.39 10.10
CA THR A 25 44.84 -16.82 9.69
C THR A 25 45.27 -17.36 8.34
N GLY A 26 44.99 -16.57 7.30
CA GLY A 26 45.68 -16.63 6.02
C GLY A 26 44.93 -17.37 4.91
N MET A 27 43.96 -16.71 4.27
CA MET A 27 43.52 -17.09 2.93
C MET A 27 43.27 -15.82 2.10
N GLU A 28 43.93 -15.77 0.94
CA GLU A 28 43.81 -14.74 -0.07
C GLU A 28 42.35 -14.54 -0.49
N ARG A 29 41.96 -13.29 -0.80
CA ARG A 29 40.66 -12.96 -1.41
C ARG A 29 40.58 -13.59 -2.81
N ILE A 30 40.21 -14.86 -2.87
CA ILE A 30 39.84 -15.52 -4.13
C ILE A 30 38.46 -14.99 -4.53
N SER A 31 38.42 -14.33 -5.69
CA SER A 31 37.22 -13.92 -6.41
C SER A 31 36.46 -15.14 -6.96
N SER A 32 35.90 -16.00 -6.09
CA SER A 32 34.93 -17.03 -6.51
C SER A 32 33.53 -16.41 -6.56
N MET A 33 32.89 -16.46 -7.74
CA MET A 33 31.46 -16.14 -7.85
C MET A 33 30.66 -17.18 -7.07
N MET A 34 30.06 -16.79 -5.94
CA MET A 34 29.18 -17.66 -5.17
C MET A 34 27.87 -17.86 -5.93
N ALA A 35 27.44 -19.12 -6.05
CA ALA A 35 26.21 -19.48 -6.78
C ALA A 35 25.26 -20.27 -5.88
N ILE A 36 24.03 -19.77 -5.73
CA ILE A 36 22.93 -20.52 -5.11
C ILE A 36 22.09 -21.09 -6.24
N LYS A 37 21.85 -22.40 -6.22
CA LYS A 37 20.94 -23.08 -7.13
C LYS A 37 19.70 -23.51 -6.35
N VAL A 38 18.52 -23.16 -6.84
CA VAL A 38 17.24 -23.61 -6.27
C VAL A 38 16.51 -24.49 -7.27
N THR A 39 16.20 -25.72 -6.90
CA THR A 39 15.53 -26.73 -7.75
C THR A 39 14.15 -27.06 -7.20
N LEU A 40 13.16 -27.10 -8.08
CA LEU A 40 11.77 -27.45 -7.78
C LEU A 40 11.46 -28.88 -8.22
N GLU A 41 10.91 -29.70 -7.33
CA GLU A 41 10.52 -31.09 -7.60
C GLU A 41 9.07 -31.35 -7.20
N GLY A 42 8.31 -32.05 -8.05
CA GLY A 42 6.91 -32.38 -7.80
C GLY A 42 5.92 -31.19 -7.81
N HIS A 43 6.38 -29.95 -7.82
CA HIS A 43 5.54 -28.75 -7.98
C HIS A 43 6.31 -27.56 -8.55
N GLU A 44 5.83 -26.96 -9.64
CA GLU A 44 6.49 -25.84 -10.33
C GLU A 44 5.94 -24.45 -9.91
N GLU A 45 5.97 -24.10 -8.61
CA GLU A 45 5.50 -22.78 -8.14
C GLU A 45 6.56 -21.68 -8.36
N ARG A 46 6.92 -21.47 -9.63
CA ARG A 46 7.96 -20.53 -10.06
C ARG A 46 7.73 -19.11 -9.55
N ALA A 47 6.48 -18.64 -9.52
CA ALA A 47 6.15 -17.27 -9.13
C ALA A 47 6.44 -17.02 -7.64
N ALA A 48 6.12 -17.98 -6.77
CA ALA A 48 6.36 -17.83 -5.34
C ALA A 48 7.86 -17.92 -5.02
N VAL A 49 8.58 -18.86 -5.64
CA VAL A 49 10.03 -19.01 -5.46
C VAL A 49 10.79 -17.82 -6.03
N SER A 50 10.50 -17.40 -7.27
CA SER A 50 11.12 -16.22 -7.87
C SER A 50 10.88 -14.95 -7.05
N GLY A 51 9.66 -14.75 -6.56
CA GLY A 51 9.34 -13.61 -5.69
C GLY A 51 10.14 -13.63 -4.38
N MET A 52 10.35 -14.80 -3.80
CA MET A 52 11.17 -14.95 -2.60
C MET A 52 12.66 -14.74 -2.87
N LEU A 53 13.19 -15.29 -3.96
CA LEU A 53 14.59 -15.08 -4.33
C LEU A 53 14.88 -13.60 -4.60
N HIS A 54 13.97 -12.89 -5.27
CA HIS A 54 14.06 -11.44 -5.47
C HIS A 54 13.87 -10.62 -4.19
N HIS A 55 13.35 -11.23 -3.11
CA HIS A 55 13.30 -10.58 -1.81
C HIS A 55 14.69 -10.48 -1.17
N PHE A 56 15.55 -11.48 -1.39
CA PHE A 56 16.91 -11.55 -0.83
C PHE A 56 17.99 -11.06 -1.81
N PHE A 57 17.79 -11.24 -3.13
CA PHE A 57 18.84 -11.08 -4.13
C PHE A 57 18.37 -10.26 -5.35
N SER A 58 19.27 -9.43 -5.87
CA SER A 58 19.03 -8.63 -7.08
C SER A 58 19.22 -9.42 -8.38
N ASP A 59 20.18 -10.35 -8.40
CA ASP A 59 20.60 -11.10 -9.60
C ASP A 59 20.10 -12.55 -9.55
N VAL A 60 18.84 -12.76 -9.95
CA VAL A 60 18.20 -14.07 -10.05
C VAL A 60 17.91 -14.38 -11.52
N SER A 61 18.40 -15.52 -12.01
CA SER A 61 18.08 -16.05 -13.35
C SER A 61 17.37 -17.40 -13.24
N ALA A 62 16.46 -17.67 -14.17
CA ALA A 62 15.84 -18.99 -14.29
C ALA A 62 16.60 -19.84 -15.30
N GLU A 63 16.82 -21.11 -14.97
CA GLU A 63 17.44 -22.12 -15.83
C GLU A 63 16.40 -23.22 -16.10
N GLY A 64 15.75 -23.15 -17.26
CA GLY A 64 14.64 -24.06 -17.59
C GLY A 64 13.35 -23.75 -16.81
N THR A 65 12.58 -24.80 -16.48
CA THR A 65 11.26 -24.67 -15.83
C THR A 65 11.32 -24.86 -14.31
N THR A 66 12.28 -25.63 -13.81
CA THR A 66 12.34 -26.04 -12.39
C THR A 66 13.51 -25.46 -11.62
N THR A 67 14.50 -24.86 -12.28
CA THR A 67 15.73 -24.40 -11.63
C THR A 67 15.88 -22.89 -11.68
N PHE A 68 16.38 -22.31 -10.59
CA PHE A 68 16.83 -20.93 -10.50
C PHE A 68 18.31 -20.90 -10.11
N ARG A 69 19.05 -19.96 -10.68
CA ARG A 69 20.42 -19.64 -10.29
C ARG A 69 20.48 -18.21 -9.77
N VAL A 70 21.11 -18.03 -8.63
CA VAL A 70 21.44 -16.74 -8.06
C VAL A 70 22.93 -16.57 -8.13
N VAL A 71 23.38 -15.45 -8.69
CA VAL A 71 24.79 -15.07 -8.69
C VAL A 71 24.98 -13.98 -7.65
N VAL A 72 25.74 -14.28 -6.60
CA VAL A 72 26.06 -13.29 -5.58
C VAL A 72 27.30 -12.54 -6.03
N LYS A 73 27.10 -11.33 -6.59
CA LYS A 73 28.18 -10.51 -7.16
C LYS A 73 28.92 -9.62 -6.13
N GLU A 74 28.45 -9.55 -4.88
CA GLU A 74 29.00 -8.64 -3.88
C GLU A 74 29.81 -9.42 -2.82
N SER A 75 31.06 -8.97 -2.56
CA SER A 75 31.74 -9.29 -1.31
C SER A 75 31.08 -8.48 -0.20
N VAL A 76 30.36 -9.12 0.71
CA VAL A 76 29.57 -8.40 1.72
C VAL A 76 30.33 -8.43 3.05
N ASP A 77 30.68 -7.26 3.58
CA ASP A 77 31.31 -7.11 4.91
C ASP A 77 30.38 -7.51 6.08
N SER A 78 29.13 -7.94 5.80
CA SER A 78 28.10 -8.25 6.81
C SER A 78 27.21 -9.46 6.51
N VAL A 79 27.41 -10.20 5.40
CA VAL A 79 26.73 -11.49 5.19
C VAL A 79 27.70 -12.57 5.64
N PRO A 80 27.32 -13.50 6.54
CA PRO A 80 28.16 -14.65 6.85
C PRO A 80 28.53 -15.34 5.54
N MET A 81 29.80 -15.73 5.38
CA MET A 81 30.31 -16.31 4.14
C MET A 81 29.36 -17.40 3.62
N ILE A 82 28.59 -17.08 2.57
CA ILE A 82 27.76 -18.08 1.91
C ILE A 82 28.75 -19.13 1.36
N PRO A 83 28.52 -20.43 1.59
CA PRO A 83 29.37 -21.46 1.02
C PRO A 83 29.50 -21.30 -0.50
N ASN A 84 30.67 -21.65 -1.06
CA ASN A 84 30.97 -21.43 -2.49
C ASN A 84 29.91 -22.05 -3.42
N LYS A 85 29.30 -23.16 -3.00
CA LYS A 85 28.20 -23.81 -3.69
C LYS A 85 27.07 -24.12 -2.71
N VAL A 86 25.86 -23.67 -3.06
CA VAL A 86 24.65 -23.94 -2.27
C VAL A 86 23.58 -24.50 -3.20
N ASP A 87 23.11 -25.71 -2.91
CA ASP A 87 22.01 -26.37 -3.63
C ASP A 87 20.79 -26.45 -2.71
N ILE A 88 19.69 -25.76 -3.07
CA ILE A 88 18.40 -25.82 -2.37
C ILE A 88 17.43 -26.64 -3.22
N VAL A 89 16.78 -27.63 -2.64
CA VAL A 89 15.74 -28.44 -3.30
C VAL A 89 14.42 -28.26 -2.58
N VAL A 90 13.39 -27.80 -3.28
CA VAL A 90 12.02 -27.69 -2.78
C VAL A 90 11.16 -28.77 -3.46
N ALA A 91 10.80 -29.80 -2.71
CA ALA A 91 10.08 -30.97 -3.19
C ALA A 91 8.65 -31.04 -2.62
N CYS A 92 7.70 -31.44 -3.46
CA CYS A 92 6.29 -31.62 -3.09
C CYS A 92 5.80 -33.05 -3.40
N THR A 93 5.24 -33.74 -2.41
CA THR A 93 4.74 -35.11 -2.56
C THR A 93 3.32 -35.26 -1.98
N PRO A 94 2.33 -35.81 -2.71
CA PRO A 94 2.40 -36.18 -4.13
C PRO A 94 2.51 -34.96 -5.05
N PRO A 95 2.95 -35.11 -6.31
CA PRO A 95 3.08 -33.99 -7.23
C PRO A 95 1.77 -33.20 -7.41
N VAL A 96 1.89 -31.87 -7.50
CA VAL A 96 0.77 -30.94 -7.63
C VAL A 96 1.00 -30.04 -8.85
N PRO A 97 0.06 -29.94 -9.80
CA PRO A 97 0.11 -28.93 -10.84
C PRO A 97 -0.05 -27.50 -10.28
N PRO A 98 0.72 -26.49 -10.74
CA PRO A 98 0.63 -25.10 -10.27
C PRO A 98 -0.77 -24.48 -10.36
N GLN A 99 -1.54 -24.81 -11.40
CA GLN A 99 -2.91 -24.30 -11.59
C GLN A 99 -3.84 -24.74 -10.47
N ILE A 100 -3.72 -26.00 -10.03
CA ILE A 100 -4.53 -26.57 -8.95
C ILE A 100 -4.19 -25.90 -7.62
N ALA A 101 -2.90 -25.75 -7.30
CA ALA A 101 -2.47 -25.07 -6.07
C ALA A 101 -2.91 -23.60 -6.04
N ARG A 102 -2.85 -22.89 -7.17
CA ARG A 102 -3.31 -21.49 -7.27
C ARG A 102 -4.81 -21.36 -7.09
N GLN A 103 -5.59 -22.27 -7.66
CA GLN A 103 -7.04 -22.29 -7.50
C GLN A 103 -7.42 -22.59 -6.05
N ALA A 104 -6.83 -23.62 -5.44
CA ALA A 104 -7.07 -23.97 -4.04
C ALA A 104 -6.73 -22.82 -3.08
N SER A 105 -5.57 -22.19 -3.26
CA SER A 105 -5.13 -21.02 -2.47
C SER A 105 -6.06 -19.80 -2.61
N ARG A 106 -6.69 -19.60 -3.78
CA ARG A 106 -7.63 -18.49 -4.02
C ARG A 106 -9.01 -18.73 -3.42
N ILE A 107 -9.55 -19.93 -3.59
CA ILE A 107 -10.91 -20.26 -3.14
C ILE A 107 -10.93 -20.47 -1.64
N GLY A 108 -9.79 -20.82 -1.02
CA GLY A 108 -9.72 -21.11 0.41
C GLY A 108 -10.51 -22.35 0.82
N ALA A 109 -10.92 -23.17 -0.15
CA ALA A 109 -11.58 -24.44 0.11
C ALA A 109 -10.56 -25.39 0.76
N TYR A 110 -10.82 -25.80 2.00
CA TYR A 110 -10.06 -26.85 2.68
C TYR A 110 -10.28 -28.17 1.93
N SER A 111 -9.39 -28.46 0.99
CA SER A 111 -9.28 -29.79 0.42
C SER A 111 -8.67 -30.71 1.46
N ASP A 112 -9.21 -31.91 1.64
CA ASP A 112 -8.61 -32.95 2.50
C ASP A 112 -7.29 -33.51 1.94
N ARG A 113 -6.87 -33.05 0.75
CA ARG A 113 -5.63 -33.46 0.11
C ARG A 113 -4.45 -32.83 0.85
N ALA A 114 -3.83 -33.65 1.69
CA ALA A 114 -2.52 -33.37 2.28
C ALA A 114 -1.40 -33.48 1.23
N VAL A 115 -0.45 -32.54 1.31
CA VAL A 115 0.75 -32.47 0.49
C VAL A 115 1.93 -32.25 1.42
N ARG A 116 2.94 -33.10 1.29
CA ARG A 116 4.21 -32.95 1.96
C ARG A 116 5.11 -31.99 1.22
N VAL A 117 5.60 -30.97 1.91
CA VAL A 117 6.56 -29.99 1.38
C VAL A 117 7.88 -30.17 2.12
N ARG A 118 8.95 -30.45 1.37
CA ARG A 118 10.30 -30.60 1.89
C ARG A 118 11.22 -29.58 1.23
N THR A 119 11.94 -28.81 2.02
CA THR A 119 13.01 -27.93 1.55
C THR A 119 14.33 -28.42 2.13
N THR A 120 15.24 -28.85 1.27
CA THR A 120 16.58 -29.30 1.64
C THR A 120 17.60 -28.27 1.19
N LEU A 121 18.45 -27.84 2.10
CA LEU A 121 19.63 -27.04 1.81
C LEU A 121 20.86 -27.94 1.93
N CYS A 122 21.53 -28.17 0.81
CA CYS A 122 22.81 -28.86 0.74
C CYS A 122 23.93 -27.83 0.58
N THR A 123 24.85 -27.81 1.54
CA THR A 123 26.10 -27.06 1.47
C THR A 123 27.28 -28.04 1.47
N ASP A 124 28.50 -27.54 1.26
CA ASP A 124 29.71 -28.38 1.26
C ASP A 124 29.94 -29.12 2.60
N HIS A 125 29.33 -28.66 3.70
CA HIS A 125 29.59 -29.16 5.05
C HIS A 125 28.35 -29.51 5.88
N ASN A 126 27.18 -28.96 5.54
CA ASN A 126 25.93 -29.12 6.31
C ASN A 126 24.72 -29.38 5.41
N GLU A 127 23.77 -30.15 5.93
CA GLU A 127 22.42 -30.31 5.38
C GLU A 127 21.39 -29.75 6.36
N LEU A 128 20.55 -28.81 5.90
CA LEU A 128 19.40 -28.33 6.66
C LEU A 128 18.13 -28.80 5.96
N LEU A 129 17.19 -29.32 6.73
CA LEU A 129 15.95 -29.89 6.24
C LEU A 129 14.75 -29.26 6.96
N GLU A 130 13.85 -28.65 6.19
CA GLU A 130 12.51 -28.29 6.66
C GLU A 130 11.46 -29.15 5.97
N GLU A 131 10.57 -29.78 6.73
CA GLU A 131 9.49 -30.62 6.20
C GLU A 131 8.17 -30.30 6.90
N ALA A 132 7.07 -30.28 6.14
CA ALA A 132 5.72 -30.10 6.68
C ALA A 132 4.68 -30.82 5.82
N ASP A 133 3.73 -31.50 6.45
CA ASP A 133 2.51 -31.99 5.81
C ASP A 133 1.43 -30.90 5.91
N VAL A 134 0.94 -30.40 4.77
CA VAL A 134 0.02 -29.27 4.72
C VAL A 134 -1.16 -29.53 3.78
N GLN A 135 -2.28 -28.88 4.06
CA GLN A 135 -3.42 -28.91 3.14
C GLN A 135 -3.08 -28.11 1.87
N LEU A 136 -3.59 -28.59 0.74
CA LEU A 136 -3.31 -28.01 -0.58
C LEU A 136 -3.44 -26.47 -0.69
N PRO A 137 -4.41 -25.78 -0.04
CA PRO A 137 -4.47 -24.31 -0.06
C PRO A 137 -3.25 -23.60 0.56
N LEU A 138 -2.58 -24.24 1.53
CA LEU A 138 -1.43 -23.71 2.26
C LEU A 138 -0.08 -24.08 1.60
N LEU A 139 -0.09 -24.88 0.54
CA LEU A 139 1.12 -25.33 -0.16
C LEU A 139 2.03 -24.16 -0.56
N ARG A 140 1.46 -23.14 -1.20
CA ARG A 140 2.21 -21.98 -1.72
C ARG A 140 2.75 -21.08 -0.59
N GLU A 141 2.05 -21.00 0.53
CA GLU A 141 2.51 -20.28 1.73
C GLU A 141 3.65 -21.03 2.39
N THR A 142 3.54 -22.35 2.52
CA THR A 142 4.53 -23.23 3.13
C THR A 142 5.85 -23.23 2.37
N ILE A 143 5.81 -23.33 1.03
CA ILE A 143 7.01 -23.23 0.18
C ILE A 143 7.73 -21.90 0.40
N ARG A 144 7.00 -20.78 0.45
CA ARG A 144 7.60 -19.47 0.70
C ARG A 144 8.22 -19.38 2.09
N ARG A 145 7.54 -19.91 3.11
CA ARG A 145 8.00 -19.90 4.50
C ARG A 145 9.28 -20.71 4.69
N GLN A 146 9.31 -21.96 4.22
CA GLN A 146 10.51 -22.80 4.31
C GLN A 146 11.68 -22.17 3.55
N LEU A 147 11.44 -21.67 2.33
CA LEU A 147 12.48 -20.99 1.56
C LEU A 147 12.96 -19.70 2.24
N PHE A 148 12.06 -18.91 2.83
CA PHE A 148 12.42 -17.72 3.59
C PHE A 148 13.31 -18.07 4.78
N ASN A 149 12.94 -19.06 5.59
CA ASN A 149 13.72 -19.50 6.75
C ASN A 149 15.14 -19.95 6.34
N VAL A 150 15.24 -20.78 5.30
CA VAL A 150 16.52 -21.26 4.76
C VAL A 150 17.38 -20.08 4.26
N LEU A 151 16.80 -19.16 3.50
CA LEU A 151 17.53 -18.01 2.96
C LEU A 151 17.93 -17.01 4.06
N SER A 152 17.08 -16.77 5.06
CA SER A 152 17.43 -15.96 6.24
C SER A 152 18.54 -16.60 7.06
N GLY A 153 18.50 -17.91 7.27
CA GLY A 153 19.58 -18.65 7.95
C GLY A 153 20.91 -18.56 7.20
N LEU A 154 20.88 -18.67 5.86
CA LEU A 154 22.06 -18.56 5.01
C LEU A 154 22.64 -17.14 4.96
N THR A 155 21.78 -16.13 4.87
CA THR A 155 22.20 -14.75 4.61
C THR A 155 22.35 -13.91 5.89
N GLY A 156 21.80 -14.36 7.01
CA GLY A 156 21.67 -13.57 8.23
C GLY A 156 20.70 -12.39 8.12
N LEU A 157 19.97 -12.24 7.01
CA LEU A 157 19.06 -11.11 6.79
C LEU A 157 17.74 -11.31 7.55
N VAL A 158 17.35 -10.28 8.30
CA VAL A 158 16.09 -10.19 9.03
C VAL A 158 15.23 -9.10 8.40
N PHE A 159 14.02 -9.44 7.99
CA PHE A 159 13.09 -8.50 7.36
C PHE A 159 11.96 -8.15 8.33
N PRO A 160 11.61 -6.87 8.53
CA PRO A 160 10.59 -6.47 9.51
C PRO A 160 9.21 -7.06 9.18
N TRP A 161 8.90 -7.12 7.89
CA TRP A 161 7.68 -7.71 7.37
C TRP A 161 7.80 -9.20 7.02
N GLY A 162 8.92 -9.84 7.40
CA GLY A 162 9.19 -11.23 7.10
C GLY A 162 9.04 -11.53 5.61
N MET A 163 8.29 -12.59 5.30
CA MET A 163 8.07 -13.03 3.92
C MET A 163 6.97 -12.25 3.17
N LEU A 164 6.37 -11.23 3.81
CA LEU A 164 5.38 -10.38 3.14
C LEU A 164 6.08 -9.47 2.14
N THR A 165 5.79 -9.68 0.87
CA THR A 165 6.25 -8.82 -0.25
C THR A 165 5.11 -8.06 -0.92
N GLY A 166 3.88 -8.24 -0.42
CA GLY A 166 2.66 -7.60 -0.92
C GLY A 166 2.40 -6.19 -0.36
N VAL A 167 1.42 -5.53 -0.98
CA VAL A 167 1.06 -4.12 -0.71
C VAL A 167 0.25 -3.93 0.58
N ARG A 168 -0.55 -4.92 1.01
CA ARG A 168 -1.47 -4.76 2.15
C ARG A 168 -1.36 -5.89 3.19
N PRO A 169 -0.47 -5.74 4.18
CA PRO A 169 -0.42 -6.62 5.35
C PRO A 169 -1.75 -6.66 6.12
N THR A 170 -2.52 -5.57 6.14
CA THR A 170 -3.79 -5.46 6.86
C THR A 170 -4.89 -6.39 6.33
N ASP A 171 -4.86 -6.78 5.05
CA ASP A 171 -5.83 -7.73 4.48
C ASP A 171 -5.65 -9.13 5.07
N ILE A 172 -4.41 -9.54 5.35
CA ILE A 172 -4.12 -10.82 6.03
C ILE A 172 -4.63 -10.75 7.46
N ALA A 173 -4.29 -9.68 8.19
CA ALA A 173 -4.76 -9.47 9.55
C ALA A 173 -6.30 -9.47 9.63
N LEU A 174 -7.00 -8.79 8.72
CA LEU A 174 -8.46 -8.71 8.69
C LEU A 174 -9.11 -10.09 8.53
N ARG A 175 -8.62 -10.91 7.59
CA ARG A 175 -9.14 -12.27 7.36
C ARG A 175 -8.97 -13.16 8.59
N GLU A 176 -7.86 -13.01 9.30
CA GLU A 176 -7.62 -13.78 10.52
C GLU A 176 -8.47 -13.32 11.68
N LEU A 177 -8.69 -12.01 11.80
CA LEU A 177 -9.64 -11.46 12.76
C LEU A 177 -11.07 -11.97 12.52
N GLU A 178 -11.51 -12.08 11.25
CA GLU A 178 -12.82 -12.61 10.87
C GLU A 178 -12.96 -14.09 11.23
N LYS A 179 -12.03 -14.94 10.78
CA LYS A 179 -12.04 -16.39 11.09
C LYS A 179 -11.99 -16.67 12.59
N ALA A 180 -11.15 -15.93 13.32
CA ALA A 180 -11.00 -16.15 14.74
C ALA A 180 -12.27 -15.81 15.54
N ARG A 181 -13.04 -14.82 15.08
CA ARG A 181 -14.37 -14.50 15.63
C ARG A 181 -15.38 -15.61 15.34
N GLU A 182 -15.37 -16.18 14.14
CA GLU A 182 -16.23 -17.32 13.77
C GLU A 182 -15.93 -18.56 14.63
N GLU A 183 -14.65 -18.78 14.96
CA GLU A 183 -14.18 -19.90 15.79
C GLU A 183 -14.29 -19.63 17.31
N GLY A 184 -14.69 -18.42 17.73
CA GLY A 184 -14.86 -18.07 19.14
C GLY A 184 -13.56 -17.97 19.96
N CYS A 185 -12.42 -17.69 19.32
CA CYS A 185 -11.12 -17.54 19.98
C CYS A 185 -10.69 -16.06 20.10
N ASP A 186 -9.60 -15.78 20.82
CA ASP A 186 -9.01 -14.44 20.87
C ASP A 186 -8.49 -14.04 19.48
N ALA A 187 -9.28 -13.20 18.81
CA ALA A 187 -9.04 -12.84 17.43
C ALA A 187 -7.74 -12.04 17.23
N GLU A 188 -7.40 -11.17 18.18
CA GLU A 188 -6.23 -10.31 18.05
C GLU A 188 -4.96 -11.11 18.30
N ALA A 189 -4.93 -11.88 19.40
CA ALA A 189 -3.79 -12.73 19.71
C ALA A 189 -3.52 -13.75 18.59
N ARG A 190 -4.58 -14.37 18.03
CA ARG A 190 -4.43 -15.31 16.90
C ARG A 190 -3.91 -14.62 15.64
N ALA A 191 -4.42 -13.44 15.30
CA ALA A 191 -3.96 -12.71 14.12
C ALA A 191 -2.50 -12.25 14.24
N VAL A 192 -2.09 -11.75 15.40
CA VAL A 192 -0.69 -11.38 15.69
C VAL A 192 0.22 -12.60 15.62
N ALA A 193 -0.12 -13.68 16.33
CA ALA A 193 0.66 -14.91 16.33
C ALA A 193 0.83 -15.46 14.91
N ARG A 194 -0.24 -15.46 14.10
CA ARG A 194 -0.14 -15.92 12.71
C ARG A 194 0.79 -15.06 11.85
N LEU A 195 0.76 -13.73 11.99
CA LEU A 195 1.69 -12.87 11.25
C LEU A 195 3.16 -13.14 11.65
N ILE A 196 3.42 -13.35 12.94
CA ILE A 196 4.77 -13.67 13.43
C ILE A 196 5.19 -15.08 12.99
N ASP A 197 4.36 -16.09 13.22
CA ASP A 197 4.75 -17.50 13.06
C ASP A 197 4.72 -17.95 11.60
N ASP A 198 3.68 -17.57 10.84
CA ASP A 198 3.53 -17.99 9.45
C ASP A 198 4.21 -17.02 8.48
N TRP A 199 4.10 -15.72 8.74
CA TRP A 199 4.61 -14.69 7.84
C TRP A 199 5.97 -14.13 8.25
N LYS A 200 6.49 -14.52 9.42
CA LYS A 200 7.81 -14.14 9.93
C LYS A 200 7.97 -12.64 10.13
N THR A 201 6.88 -11.92 10.36
CA THR A 201 6.94 -10.49 10.69
C THR A 201 7.54 -10.29 12.07
N SER A 202 8.13 -9.12 12.31
CA SER A 202 8.44 -8.69 13.68
C SER A 202 7.13 -8.54 14.49
N PRO A 203 7.19 -8.67 15.83
CA PRO A 203 6.05 -8.41 16.70
C PRO A 203 5.43 -7.02 16.47
N GLU A 204 6.27 -5.99 16.34
CA GLU A 204 5.86 -4.60 16.16
C GLU A 204 5.07 -4.41 14.85
N LYS A 205 5.50 -5.07 13.77
CA LYS A 205 4.77 -5.03 12.49
C LYS A 205 3.47 -5.83 12.54
N ALA A 206 3.45 -6.97 13.23
CA ALA A 206 2.24 -7.77 13.40
C ALA A 206 1.16 -7.00 14.16
N GLU A 207 1.53 -6.39 15.29
CA GLU A 207 0.63 -5.57 16.11
C GLU A 207 0.12 -4.35 15.33
N LEU A 208 1.01 -3.64 14.62
CA LEU A 208 0.63 -2.53 13.76
C LEU A 208 -0.38 -2.95 12.69
N ALA A 209 -0.18 -4.08 12.03
CA ALA A 209 -1.10 -4.58 11.00
C ALA A 209 -2.48 -4.93 11.57
N VAL A 210 -2.54 -5.58 12.75
CA VAL A 210 -3.80 -5.94 13.41
C VAL A 210 -4.54 -4.71 13.94
N GLU A 211 -3.83 -3.79 14.60
CA GLU A 211 -4.39 -2.51 15.07
C GLU A 211 -5.00 -1.73 13.91
N THR A 212 -4.25 -1.60 12.82
CA THR A 212 -4.68 -0.87 11.62
C THR A 212 -5.85 -1.57 10.93
N ALA A 213 -5.83 -2.89 10.78
CA ALA A 213 -6.91 -3.66 10.15
C ALA A 213 -8.24 -3.47 10.90
N LYS A 214 -8.22 -3.39 12.23
CA LYS A 214 -9.41 -3.07 13.04
C LYS A 214 -9.94 -1.67 12.76
N SER A 215 -9.07 -0.69 12.53
CA SER A 215 -9.46 0.67 12.15
C SER A 215 -10.03 0.70 10.74
N GLU A 216 -9.36 0.08 9.77
CA GLU A 216 -9.84 -0.04 8.38
C GLU A 216 -11.23 -0.69 8.32
N ALA A 217 -11.45 -1.79 9.05
CA ALA A 217 -12.74 -2.47 9.11
C ALA A 217 -13.86 -1.58 9.68
N ARG A 218 -13.56 -0.71 10.66
CA ARG A 218 -14.54 0.24 11.21
C ARG A 218 -14.91 1.33 10.19
N ILE A 219 -13.94 1.80 9.41
CA ILE A 219 -14.14 2.84 8.41
C ILE A 219 -14.89 2.29 7.19
N LEU A 220 -14.51 1.10 6.71
CA LEU A 220 -15.14 0.45 5.56
C LEU A 220 -16.61 0.11 5.80
N LYS A 221 -17.04 -0.15 7.04
CA LYS A 221 -18.46 -0.33 7.40
C LYS A 221 -19.35 0.88 7.10
N ARG A 222 -18.77 2.07 6.88
CA ARG A 222 -19.51 3.30 6.51
C ARG A 222 -19.80 3.39 5.01
N ILE A 223 -19.30 2.43 4.23
CA ILE A 223 -19.47 2.35 2.79
C ILE A 223 -20.10 0.99 2.51
N ASP A 224 -21.23 0.98 1.81
CA ASP A 224 -21.89 -0.25 1.40
C ASP A 224 -21.83 -0.41 -0.14
N PRO A 225 -20.79 -1.07 -0.67
CA PRO A 225 -20.67 -1.35 -2.11
C PRO A 225 -21.85 -2.14 -2.68
N SER A 226 -22.55 -2.94 -1.86
CA SER A 226 -23.72 -3.72 -2.32
C SER A 226 -24.93 -2.83 -2.61
N ARG A 227 -24.99 -1.66 -1.97
CA ARG A 227 -25.94 -0.58 -2.27
C ARG A 227 -25.44 0.35 -3.37
N GLY A 228 -24.29 0.08 -3.96
CA GLY A 228 -23.66 0.91 -4.99
C GLY A 228 -22.84 2.07 -4.46
N ASP A 229 -22.48 2.09 -3.17
CA ASP A 229 -21.61 3.14 -2.63
C ASP A 229 -20.20 3.05 -3.23
N MET A 230 -19.58 4.21 -3.44
CA MET A 230 -18.24 4.30 -4.01
C MET A 230 -17.52 5.57 -3.63
N ILE A 231 -16.28 5.70 -4.09
CA ILE A 231 -15.48 6.91 -3.95
C ILE A 231 -15.03 7.44 -5.31
N VAL A 232 -14.76 8.74 -5.37
CA VAL A 232 -14.26 9.41 -6.57
C VAL A 232 -12.86 9.96 -6.31
N TYR A 233 -11.96 9.77 -7.26
CA TYR A 233 -10.66 10.41 -7.30
C TYR A 233 -10.60 11.35 -8.49
N VAL A 234 -10.24 12.60 -8.26
CA VAL A 234 -10.07 13.60 -9.31
C VAL A 234 -8.59 13.95 -9.40
N GLY A 235 -7.95 13.47 -10.47
CA GLY A 235 -6.54 13.68 -10.71
C GLY A 235 -6.27 15.04 -11.34
N LEU A 236 -5.20 15.69 -10.89
CA LEU A 236 -4.63 16.89 -11.50
C LEU A 236 -3.11 16.72 -11.57
N PRO A 237 -2.52 16.45 -12.75
CA PRO A 237 -1.13 16.03 -12.91
C PRO A 237 -0.17 17.23 -13.01
N PHE A 238 -0.40 18.31 -12.26
CA PHE A 238 0.43 19.52 -12.31
C PHE A 238 1.01 19.86 -10.95
N CYS A 239 2.28 20.25 -10.92
CA CYS A 239 2.97 20.78 -9.74
C CYS A 239 3.77 22.03 -10.12
N PRO A 240 4.09 22.93 -9.16
CA PRO A 240 4.99 24.05 -9.41
C PRO A 240 6.39 23.59 -9.83
N SER A 241 6.88 22.50 -9.23
CA SER A 241 8.13 21.85 -9.59
C SER A 241 8.07 20.35 -9.26
N ARG A 242 8.97 19.57 -9.87
CA ARG A 242 9.06 18.11 -9.64
C ARG A 242 10.00 17.81 -8.47
N CYS A 243 9.47 17.19 -7.42
CA CYS A 243 10.28 16.72 -6.30
C CYS A 243 11.09 15.46 -6.71
N ALA A 244 12.30 15.30 -6.18
CA ALA A 244 13.24 14.26 -6.58
C ALA A 244 12.76 12.83 -6.25
N TYR A 245 11.93 12.67 -5.22
CA TYR A 245 11.34 11.39 -4.79
C TYR A 245 9.95 11.13 -5.40
N CYS A 246 9.32 12.12 -6.06
CA CYS A 246 7.90 12.07 -6.41
C CYS A 246 7.58 10.90 -7.34
N SER A 247 6.60 10.08 -6.93
CA SER A 247 6.14 8.96 -7.74
C SER A 247 5.01 9.31 -8.72
N PHE A 248 4.39 10.48 -8.57
CA PHE A 248 3.34 10.95 -9.46
C PHE A 248 3.94 11.46 -10.77
N ILE A 249 3.17 11.29 -11.85
CA ILE A 249 3.51 11.88 -13.13
C ILE A 249 2.95 13.29 -13.08
N THR A 250 3.82 14.21 -12.67
CA THR A 250 3.49 15.62 -12.53
C THR A 250 4.22 16.39 -13.62
N GLN A 251 3.49 17.24 -14.32
CA GLN A 251 4.03 18.20 -15.25
C GLN A 251 4.18 19.55 -14.55
N ASP A 252 5.09 20.37 -15.05
CA ASP A 252 5.34 21.70 -14.52
C ASP A 252 4.17 22.62 -14.92
N ALA A 253 3.40 23.07 -13.93
CA ALA A 253 2.21 23.88 -14.12
C ALA A 253 2.53 25.23 -14.80
N LEU A 254 3.69 25.81 -14.49
CA LEU A 254 4.10 27.11 -15.02
C LEU A 254 4.45 26.99 -16.52
N ARG A 255 5.18 25.93 -16.88
CA ARG A 255 5.57 25.65 -18.28
C ARG A 255 4.36 25.34 -19.16
N LEU A 256 3.31 24.75 -18.60
CA LEU A 256 2.13 24.31 -19.33
C LEU A 256 0.88 25.15 -19.02
N SER A 257 1.07 26.39 -18.58
CA SER A 257 -0.02 27.32 -18.26
C SER A 257 -1.10 27.42 -19.34
N LYS A 258 -0.73 27.29 -20.62
CA LYS A 258 -1.66 27.29 -21.76
C LYS A 258 -2.55 26.03 -21.86
N ALA A 259 -2.06 24.89 -21.38
CA ALA A 259 -2.80 23.61 -21.41
C ALA A 259 -3.67 23.39 -20.16
N LEU A 260 -3.49 24.20 -19.11
CA LEU A 260 -4.27 24.07 -17.87
C LEU A 260 -5.80 24.24 -18.10
N PRO A 261 -6.28 25.26 -18.85
CA PRO A 261 -7.71 25.41 -19.10
C PRO A 261 -8.30 24.24 -19.89
N ASP A 262 -7.63 23.81 -20.97
CA ASP A 262 -8.07 22.69 -21.79
C ASP A 262 -8.14 21.38 -20.98
N TYR A 263 -7.18 21.17 -20.07
CA TYR A 263 -7.22 20.05 -19.15
C TYR A 263 -8.38 20.13 -18.16
N VAL A 264 -8.62 21.30 -17.57
CA VAL A 264 -9.75 21.52 -16.66
C VAL A 264 -11.07 21.22 -17.37
N ASP A 265 -11.22 21.70 -18.61
CA ASP A 265 -12.42 21.49 -19.42
C ASP A 265 -12.61 20.01 -19.76
N ALA A 266 -11.52 19.30 -20.07
CA ALA A 266 -11.54 17.86 -20.28
C ALA A 266 -11.95 17.08 -19.02
N VAL A 267 -11.51 17.46 -17.82
CA VAL A 267 -11.92 16.77 -16.59
C VAL A 267 -13.38 17.07 -16.25
N ILE A 268 -13.84 18.30 -16.46
CA ILE A 268 -15.25 18.66 -16.27
C ILE A 268 -16.13 17.88 -17.25
N HIS A 269 -15.75 17.79 -18.53
CA HIS A 269 -16.47 16.99 -19.54
C HIS A 269 -16.51 15.50 -19.17
N GLU A 270 -15.39 14.95 -18.66
CA GLU A 270 -15.38 13.57 -18.17
C GLU A 270 -16.36 13.36 -17.01
N ALA A 271 -16.38 14.28 -16.04
CA ALA A 271 -17.32 14.23 -14.92
C ALA A 271 -18.77 14.36 -15.40
N GLU A 272 -19.06 15.33 -16.25
CA GLU A 272 -20.40 15.56 -16.80
C GLU A 272 -20.91 14.32 -17.54
N ALA A 273 -20.08 13.71 -18.39
CA ALA A 273 -20.47 12.52 -19.13
C ALA A 273 -20.72 11.31 -18.22
N LEU A 274 -20.03 11.18 -17.09
CA LEU A 274 -20.19 10.03 -16.18
C LEU A 274 -21.30 10.22 -15.14
N PHE A 275 -21.69 11.46 -14.81
CA PHE A 275 -22.61 11.74 -13.70
C PHE A 275 -23.87 12.54 -14.07
N SER A 276 -23.94 13.27 -15.20
CA SER A 276 -25.05 14.19 -15.50
C SER A 276 -26.33 13.54 -16.02
N GLU A 277 -26.27 12.38 -16.67
CA GLU A 277 -27.47 11.70 -17.16
C GLU A 277 -27.89 10.62 -16.17
N GLU A 278 -29.12 10.69 -15.63
CA GLU A 278 -29.62 9.71 -14.65
C GLU A 278 -29.49 8.27 -15.17
N GLU A 279 -29.68 8.05 -16.48
CA GLU A 279 -29.54 6.75 -17.13
C GLU A 279 -28.07 6.26 -17.14
N HIS A 280 -27.11 7.12 -17.51
CA HIS A 280 -25.68 6.78 -17.53
C HIS A 280 -25.04 6.68 -16.14
N ALA A 281 -25.47 7.52 -15.20
CA ALA A 281 -25.12 7.37 -13.79
C ALA A 281 -25.66 6.02 -13.28
N MET A 282 -26.91 5.65 -13.59
CA MET A 282 -27.43 4.33 -13.19
C MET A 282 -26.68 3.14 -13.82
N GLU A 283 -26.13 3.30 -15.03
CA GLU A 283 -25.32 2.29 -15.74
C GLU A 283 -23.91 2.10 -15.16
N ILE A 284 -23.18 3.19 -14.88
CA ILE A 284 -21.85 3.14 -14.22
C ILE A 284 -21.98 2.67 -12.77
N LEU A 285 -23.07 3.06 -12.11
CA LEU A 285 -23.34 2.72 -10.73
C LEU A 285 -24.02 1.34 -10.56
N GLY A 286 -24.23 0.59 -11.66
CA GLY A 286 -24.62 -0.83 -11.68
C GLY A 286 -26.05 -1.12 -11.23
N ASN A 287 -27.05 -0.97 -12.11
CA ASN A 287 -28.39 -1.54 -11.89
C ASN A 287 -28.48 -2.94 -12.51
N ASP A 288 -28.26 -3.99 -11.72
CA ASP A 288 -28.57 -5.34 -12.16
C ASP A 288 -30.07 -5.61 -11.95
N SER A 289 -30.87 -5.24 -12.95
CA SER A 289 -32.30 -5.59 -13.03
C SER A 289 -32.57 -7.12 -13.04
N SER A 290 -31.52 -7.96 -12.97
CA SER A 290 -31.66 -9.40 -12.82
C SER A 290 -31.92 -9.87 -11.38
N PHE A 291 -31.66 -9.04 -10.36
CA PHE A 291 -31.93 -9.41 -8.96
C PHE A 291 -33.43 -9.33 -8.62
N GLU A 292 -34.12 -8.28 -9.08
CA GLU A 292 -35.58 -8.12 -8.91
C GLU A 292 -36.39 -9.16 -9.70
N LYS A 293 -35.84 -9.72 -10.79
CA LYS A 293 -36.48 -10.80 -11.54
C LYS A 293 -36.32 -12.20 -10.92
N ARG A 294 -35.37 -12.38 -9.98
CA ARG A 294 -35.13 -13.65 -9.28
C ARG A 294 -35.78 -13.76 -7.90
N ALA A 295 -36.14 -12.64 -7.29
CA ALA A 295 -37.01 -12.64 -6.11
C ALA A 295 -38.46 -12.88 -6.57
N GLY A 296 -38.81 -14.17 -6.66
CA GLY A 296 -40.13 -14.64 -7.04
C GLY A 296 -41.24 -13.91 -6.29
N LYS A 297 -42.20 -13.47 -7.08
CA LYS A 297 -43.47 -12.82 -6.74
C LYS A 297 -44.37 -13.77 -5.94
N GLN A 298 -44.02 -14.08 -4.69
CA GLN A 298 -44.93 -14.74 -3.75
C GLN A 298 -44.45 -14.51 -2.31
N MET A 299 -45.37 -14.07 -1.44
CA MET A 299 -45.19 -13.66 -0.04
C MET A 299 -44.84 -12.19 0.23
N MET A 300 -45.68 -11.27 -0.24
CA MET A 300 -45.98 -10.03 0.51
C MET A 300 -47.48 -9.71 0.36
N SER A 301 -48.32 -10.57 0.93
CA SER A 301 -49.67 -10.20 1.34
C SER A 301 -49.81 -10.63 2.79
N GLU A 302 -50.26 -9.72 3.65
CA GLU A 302 -50.50 -9.90 5.09
C GLU A 302 -49.34 -9.52 6.03
N LEU A 303 -49.09 -8.22 6.16
CA LEU A 303 -48.68 -7.62 7.44
C LEU A 303 -49.35 -6.22 7.57
N PRO A 304 -49.92 -5.87 8.74
CA PRO A 304 -50.73 -4.66 8.91
C PRO A 304 -49.89 -3.37 8.93
N SER A 305 -50.50 -2.29 8.43
CA SER A 305 -49.94 -0.98 8.07
C SER A 305 -49.41 -0.11 9.22
N SER A 306 -49.06 -0.65 10.38
CA SER A 306 -48.78 0.16 11.58
C SER A 306 -47.36 0.06 12.14
N ILE A 307 -46.40 -0.49 11.41
CA ILE A 307 -44.96 -0.33 11.70
C ILE A 307 -44.23 -0.08 10.38
N ILE A 308 -44.36 1.12 9.84
CA ILE A 308 -43.41 1.66 8.86
C ILE A 308 -42.64 2.75 9.61
N GLU A 309 -41.69 2.34 10.45
CA GLU A 309 -40.51 3.16 10.65
C GLU A 309 -39.85 3.31 9.28
N SER A 310 -39.66 4.55 8.87
CA SER A 310 -39.17 4.96 7.55
C SER A 310 -38.06 4.05 7.01
N ALA A 311 -38.37 3.28 5.98
CA ALA A 311 -37.37 2.54 5.21
C ALA A 311 -36.29 3.51 4.70
N PRO A 312 -34.98 3.22 4.86
CA PRO A 312 -33.92 4.07 4.33
C PRO A 312 -34.01 4.15 2.80
N SER A 313 -33.84 5.34 2.24
CA SER A 313 -33.90 5.57 0.80
C SER A 313 -32.87 4.72 0.03
N SER A 314 -33.29 4.22 -1.14
CA SER A 314 -32.54 3.36 -2.06
C SER A 314 -31.49 4.10 -2.92
N LYS A 315 -31.04 5.30 -2.52
CA LYS A 315 -30.08 6.08 -3.31
C LYS A 315 -28.62 5.70 -2.99
N ARG A 316 -27.87 5.37 -4.04
CA ARG A 316 -26.42 5.10 -4.03
C ARG A 316 -25.65 6.36 -3.62
N ARG A 317 -24.58 6.24 -2.81
CA ARG A 317 -23.86 7.39 -2.25
C ARG A 317 -22.39 7.46 -2.68
N ILE A 318 -21.88 8.68 -2.90
CA ILE A 318 -20.44 8.95 -2.99
C ILE A 318 -19.91 9.18 -1.57
N ALA A 319 -19.19 8.21 -1.02
CA ALA A 319 -18.69 8.26 0.35
C ALA A 319 -17.55 9.27 0.53
N ALA A 320 -16.71 9.44 -0.50
CA ALA A 320 -15.60 10.39 -0.49
C ALA A 320 -15.22 10.84 -1.90
N VAL A 321 -14.77 12.09 -2.02
CA VAL A 321 -14.15 12.66 -3.22
C VAL A 321 -12.78 13.22 -2.84
N TYR A 322 -11.74 12.76 -3.52
CA TYR A 322 -10.36 13.19 -3.28
C TYR A 322 -9.79 13.88 -4.51
N PHE A 323 -9.37 15.13 -4.35
CA PHE A 323 -8.69 15.89 -5.38
C PHE A 323 -7.18 15.84 -5.14
N GLY A 324 -6.42 15.28 -6.08
CA GLY A 324 -4.97 15.10 -5.89
C GLY A 324 -4.19 14.74 -7.15
N GLY A 325 -3.04 14.08 -6.97
CA GLY A 325 -2.15 13.64 -8.05
C GLY A 325 -0.86 14.46 -8.08
N GLY A 326 -0.92 15.66 -8.62
CA GLY A 326 0.07 16.69 -8.41
C GLY A 326 -0.31 17.54 -7.21
N THR A 327 -0.47 18.83 -7.44
CA THR A 327 -0.94 19.78 -6.44
C THR A 327 -2.06 20.61 -7.06
N PRO A 328 -3.34 20.22 -6.88
CA PRO A 328 -4.49 20.99 -7.37
C PRO A 328 -4.42 22.49 -7.07
N THR A 329 -3.93 22.86 -5.89
CA THR A 329 -3.75 24.27 -5.47
C THR A 329 -2.66 25.04 -6.25
N SER A 330 -1.93 24.38 -7.16
CA SER A 330 -1.05 25.05 -8.13
C SER A 330 -1.81 25.77 -9.25
N LEU A 331 -3.10 25.47 -9.44
CA LEU A 331 -3.95 26.24 -10.34
C LEU A 331 -4.13 27.68 -9.81
N PRO A 332 -4.17 28.70 -10.69
CA PRO A 332 -4.64 30.03 -10.31
C PRO A 332 -6.05 29.97 -9.71
N ALA A 333 -6.34 30.81 -8.71
CA ALA A 333 -7.59 30.74 -7.95
C ALA A 333 -8.88 30.71 -8.81
N PRO A 334 -9.05 31.54 -9.86
CA PRO A 334 -10.23 31.47 -10.72
C PRO A 334 -10.36 30.13 -11.47
N LEU A 335 -9.24 29.55 -11.88
CA LEU A 335 -9.23 28.27 -12.59
C LEU A 335 -9.45 27.10 -11.63
N LEU A 336 -8.91 27.18 -10.40
CA LEU A 336 -9.21 26.24 -9.33
C LEU A 336 -10.71 26.24 -9.02
N GLN A 337 -11.32 27.42 -8.85
CA GLN A 337 -12.76 27.53 -8.60
C GLN A 337 -13.58 26.89 -9.73
N ARG A 338 -13.29 27.23 -10.99
CA ARG A 338 -13.98 26.62 -12.16
C ARG A 338 -13.84 25.11 -12.18
N TYR A 339 -12.64 24.59 -11.91
CA TYR A 339 -12.36 23.16 -11.86
C TYR A 339 -13.19 22.45 -10.78
N LEU A 340 -13.20 22.99 -9.56
CA LEU A 340 -13.92 22.40 -8.43
C LEU A 340 -15.44 22.50 -8.61
N GLU A 341 -15.96 23.66 -8.98
CA GLU A 341 -17.39 23.87 -9.23
C GLU A 341 -17.89 22.99 -10.38
N GLY A 342 -17.14 22.90 -11.48
CA GLY A 342 -17.51 22.09 -12.64
C GLY A 342 -17.64 20.61 -12.28
N VAL A 343 -16.70 20.08 -11.51
CA VAL A 343 -16.70 18.66 -11.10
C VAL A 343 -17.74 18.40 -10.00
N LEU A 344 -17.80 19.22 -8.95
CA LEU A 344 -18.71 19.01 -7.82
C LEU A 344 -20.18 19.28 -8.17
N ARG A 345 -20.47 20.06 -9.22
CA ARG A 345 -21.83 20.30 -9.70
C ARG A 345 -22.55 19.00 -10.12
N VAL A 346 -21.80 18.02 -10.63
CA VAL A 346 -22.37 16.79 -11.20
C VAL A 346 -22.17 15.56 -10.34
N ILE A 347 -21.13 15.53 -9.51
CA ILE A 347 -20.94 14.42 -8.56
C ILE A 347 -22.02 14.51 -7.47
N PRO A 348 -22.81 13.43 -7.24
CA PRO A 348 -23.89 13.44 -6.24
C PRO A 348 -23.31 13.34 -4.82
N THR A 349 -22.83 14.46 -4.31
CA THR A 349 -22.31 14.61 -2.96
C THR A 349 -23.41 14.98 -1.97
N ASP A 350 -23.30 14.50 -0.73
CA ASP A 350 -24.19 14.85 0.38
C ASP A 350 -23.39 15.36 1.58
N ALA A 351 -24.08 15.71 2.67
CA ALA A 351 -23.44 16.22 3.88
C ALA A 351 -22.47 15.22 4.56
N GLU A 352 -22.60 13.93 4.25
CA GLU A 352 -21.74 12.87 4.76
C GLU A 352 -20.58 12.54 3.80
N THR A 353 -20.55 13.08 2.57
CA THR A 353 -19.45 12.87 1.63
C THR A 353 -18.17 13.55 2.13
N GLU A 354 -17.11 12.78 2.32
CA GLU A 354 -15.78 13.33 2.67
C GLU A 354 -15.17 14.02 1.45
N LEU A 355 -15.03 15.35 1.49
CA LEU A 355 -14.31 16.13 0.48
C LEU A 355 -12.88 16.44 0.96
N THR A 356 -11.90 15.87 0.27
CA THR A 356 -10.47 16.04 0.58
C THR A 356 -9.74 16.78 -0.52
N MET A 357 -8.98 17.81 -0.12
CA MET A 357 -8.08 18.55 -1.01
C MET A 357 -6.62 18.25 -0.69
N GLU A 358 -5.88 17.71 -1.66
CA GLU A 358 -4.43 17.57 -1.59
C GLU A 358 -3.76 18.93 -1.89
N ALA A 359 -3.44 19.71 -0.86
CA ALA A 359 -2.61 20.91 -0.98
C ALA A 359 -1.15 20.59 -0.67
N GLY A 360 -0.64 19.55 -1.33
CA GLY A 360 0.63 18.91 -1.00
C GLY A 360 1.86 19.83 -1.08
N ARG A 361 1.75 21.04 -1.66
CA ARG A 361 2.75 22.12 -1.64
C ARG A 361 2.25 23.31 -0.80
N PRO A 362 2.76 23.51 0.43
CA PRO A 362 2.45 24.68 1.27
C PRO A 362 2.59 26.02 0.53
N ASP A 363 3.60 26.12 -0.33
CA ASP A 363 3.91 27.27 -1.19
C ASP A 363 2.86 27.60 -2.27
N THR A 364 1.78 26.83 -2.37
CA THR A 364 0.69 27.07 -3.34
C THR A 364 -0.61 27.56 -2.71
N LEU A 365 -0.69 27.57 -1.38
CA LEU A 365 -1.87 28.02 -0.64
C LEU A 365 -1.84 29.52 -0.41
N ASP A 366 -3.00 30.15 -0.55
CA ASP A 366 -3.28 31.53 -0.18
C ASP A 366 -4.71 31.65 0.39
N GLU A 367 -5.06 32.82 0.92
CA GLU A 367 -6.37 33.06 1.54
C GLU A 367 -7.54 32.90 0.55
N GLU A 368 -7.36 33.31 -0.71
CA GLU A 368 -8.37 33.21 -1.75
C GLU A 368 -8.70 31.74 -2.06
N LYS A 369 -7.68 30.91 -2.28
CA LYS A 369 -7.86 29.47 -2.51
C LYS A 369 -8.50 28.79 -1.29
N LEU A 370 -8.07 29.11 -0.07
CA LEU A 370 -8.67 28.54 1.14
C LEU A 370 -10.15 28.91 1.27
N SER A 371 -10.52 30.16 0.94
CA SER A 371 -11.91 30.63 0.92
C SER A 371 -12.75 29.89 -0.13
N ILE A 372 -12.22 29.70 -1.34
CA ILE A 372 -12.86 28.89 -2.41
C ILE A 372 -13.11 27.47 -1.90
N LEU A 373 -12.09 26.80 -1.36
CA LEU A 373 -12.21 25.42 -0.86
C LEU A 373 -13.27 25.34 0.25
N TYR A 374 -13.23 26.23 1.22
CA TYR A 374 -14.15 26.19 2.35
C TYR A 374 -15.61 26.44 1.92
N SER A 375 -15.83 27.39 1.00
CA SER A 375 -17.15 27.72 0.47
C SER A 375 -17.78 26.59 -0.37
N LEU A 376 -16.94 25.79 -1.04
CA LEU A 376 -17.36 24.59 -1.78
C LEU A 376 -17.52 23.33 -0.91
N GLY A 377 -17.44 23.47 0.42
CA GLY A 377 -17.73 22.37 1.34
C GLY A 377 -16.53 21.49 1.70
N PHE A 378 -15.32 21.80 1.24
CA PHE A 378 -14.12 21.10 1.71
C PHE A 378 -13.92 21.34 3.21
N ARG A 379 -13.67 20.25 3.94
CA ARG A 379 -13.34 20.30 5.37
C ARG A 379 -12.01 19.64 5.69
N ARG A 380 -11.54 18.75 4.81
CA ARG A 380 -10.26 18.05 4.93
C ARG A 380 -9.22 18.60 3.94
N LEU A 381 -8.04 18.94 4.45
CA LEU A 381 -6.93 19.51 3.68
C LEU A 381 -5.61 18.79 4.00
N CYS A 382 -4.82 18.42 2.99
CA CYS A 382 -3.48 17.88 3.18
C CYS A 382 -2.42 18.97 2.99
N ILE A 383 -1.63 19.29 4.02
CA ILE A 383 -0.51 20.25 3.97
C ILE A 383 0.77 19.48 4.30
N ASN A 384 1.57 19.21 3.28
CA ASN A 384 2.55 18.13 3.36
C ASN A 384 4.01 18.63 3.37
N PRO A 385 4.64 18.82 4.55
CA PRO A 385 6.02 19.31 4.66
C PRO A 385 7.05 18.31 4.17
N GLN A 386 6.78 16.99 4.30
CA GLN A 386 7.72 15.89 4.05
C GLN A 386 8.88 15.81 5.06
N SER A 387 9.51 16.94 5.37
CA SER A 387 10.54 17.10 6.38
C SER A 387 10.42 18.50 6.99
N MET A 388 10.81 18.65 8.25
CA MET A 388 10.90 19.95 8.92
C MET A 388 12.35 20.47 8.99
N HIS A 389 13.17 20.13 8.00
CA HIS A 389 14.55 20.59 7.84
C HIS A 389 14.75 21.25 6.47
N ASP A 390 15.07 22.55 6.46
CA ASP A 390 15.21 23.33 5.21
C ASP A 390 16.29 22.77 4.26
N ASP A 391 17.40 22.29 4.80
CA ASP A 391 18.46 21.65 4.03
C ASP A 391 17.99 20.39 3.31
N THR A 392 17.14 19.58 3.97
CA THR A 392 16.52 18.41 3.34
C THR A 392 15.57 18.86 2.25
N LEU A 393 14.66 19.79 2.55
CA LEU A 393 13.66 20.33 1.61
C LEU A 393 14.32 20.80 0.31
N CYS A 394 15.40 21.57 0.41
CA CYS A 394 16.18 22.04 -0.72
C CYS A 394 16.69 20.87 -1.59
N ARG A 395 17.29 19.86 -0.97
CA ARG A 395 17.86 18.68 -1.68
C ARG A 395 16.81 17.83 -2.38
N ILE A 396 15.62 17.72 -1.79
CA ILE A 396 14.53 16.92 -2.37
C ILE A 396 13.73 17.69 -3.43
N GLY A 397 14.14 18.91 -3.77
CA GLY A 397 13.52 19.74 -4.81
C GLY A 397 12.26 20.46 -4.35
N ARG A 398 12.13 20.74 -3.05
CA ARG A 398 11.07 21.57 -2.49
C ARG A 398 11.58 23.00 -2.31
N HIS A 399 10.77 23.97 -2.72
CA HIS A 399 11.14 25.38 -2.76
C HIS A 399 10.56 26.18 -1.59
N HIS A 400 9.69 25.55 -0.79
CA HIS A 400 9.23 26.12 0.47
C HIS A 400 10.21 25.84 1.59
N THR A 401 10.13 26.66 2.62
CA THR A 401 10.82 26.51 3.90
C THR A 401 9.89 25.92 4.95
N THR A 402 10.45 25.51 6.08
CA THR A 402 9.71 25.18 7.30
C THR A 402 8.80 26.33 7.76
N ALA A 403 9.24 27.59 7.64
CA ALA A 403 8.44 28.76 7.97
C ALA A 403 7.17 28.86 7.10
N ASP A 404 7.28 28.52 5.82
CA ASP A 404 6.12 28.48 4.91
C ASP A 404 5.12 27.39 5.31
N VAL A 405 5.59 26.25 5.84
CA VAL A 405 4.72 25.20 6.38
C VAL A 405 3.91 25.73 7.56
N TYR A 406 4.58 26.36 8.54
CA TYR A 406 3.91 26.96 9.71
C TYR A 406 2.88 27.99 9.28
N LYS A 407 3.24 28.87 8.34
CA LYS A 407 2.34 29.88 7.80
C LYS A 407 1.12 29.26 7.11
N ALA A 408 1.33 28.30 6.20
CA ALA A 408 0.23 27.65 5.47
C ALA A 408 -0.72 26.91 6.43
N PHE A 409 -0.19 26.24 7.45
CA PHE A 409 -0.99 25.58 8.48
C PHE A 409 -1.85 26.59 9.26
N GLN A 410 -1.24 27.69 9.71
CA GLN A 410 -1.95 28.74 10.44
C GLN A 410 -3.06 29.36 9.57
N MET A 411 -2.77 29.70 8.32
CA MET A 411 -3.76 30.23 7.37
C MET A 411 -4.94 29.27 7.18
N ALA A 412 -4.68 27.97 7.06
CA ALA A 412 -5.74 26.97 6.96
C ALA A 412 -6.60 26.90 8.24
N ARG A 413 -5.98 26.99 9.43
CA ARG A 413 -6.72 27.06 10.70
C ARG A 413 -7.59 28.31 10.81
N GLU A 414 -7.07 29.47 10.40
CA GLU A 414 -7.77 30.75 10.40
C GLU A 414 -8.95 30.74 9.41
N ALA A 415 -8.78 30.09 8.25
CA ALA A 415 -9.86 29.85 7.28
C ALA A 415 -10.92 28.83 7.75
N GLY A 416 -10.72 28.20 8.92
CA GLY A 416 -11.70 27.31 9.54
C GLY A 416 -11.48 25.82 9.28
N PHE A 417 -10.37 25.40 8.66
CA PHE A 417 -10.06 23.99 8.48
C PHE A 417 -9.73 23.32 9.82
N ARG A 418 -10.56 22.34 10.19
CA ARG A 418 -10.44 21.56 11.43
C ARG A 418 -10.04 20.12 11.20
N ASP A 419 -9.85 19.70 9.95
CA ASP A 419 -9.32 18.39 9.60
C ASP A 419 -8.12 18.58 8.66
N ILE A 420 -6.93 18.67 9.23
CA ILE A 420 -5.68 18.84 8.49
C ILE A 420 -4.85 17.57 8.60
N ASN A 421 -4.43 17.06 7.45
CA ASN A 421 -3.44 16.00 7.31
C ASN A 421 -2.06 16.58 7.01
N MET A 422 -1.00 15.98 7.55
CA MET A 422 0.38 16.33 7.22
C MET A 422 1.21 15.09 6.92
N ASP A 423 1.78 15.02 5.71
CA ASP A 423 2.64 13.90 5.31
C ASP A 423 4.12 14.18 5.56
N LEU A 424 4.80 13.20 6.16
CA LEU A 424 6.25 13.12 6.37
C LEU A 424 6.85 11.94 5.60
N ILE A 425 8.14 12.02 5.26
CA ILE A 425 8.87 10.94 4.58
C ILE A 425 10.08 10.55 5.41
N ALA A 426 10.11 9.31 5.87
CA ALA A 426 11.25 8.67 6.50
C ALA A 426 12.28 8.20 5.44
N GLY A 427 13.56 8.29 5.81
CA GLY A 427 14.66 7.77 5.00
C GLY A 427 15.11 8.72 3.88
N LEU A 428 14.80 10.01 3.98
CA LEU A 428 15.28 11.04 3.08
C LEU A 428 16.83 11.15 3.10
N PRO A 429 17.45 11.67 2.04
CA PRO A 429 18.91 11.70 1.91
C PRO A 429 19.58 12.54 3.00
N LYS A 430 20.56 11.94 3.67
CA LYS A 430 21.34 12.50 4.79
C LYS A 430 20.52 12.90 6.02
N GLU A 431 19.28 12.44 6.13
CA GLU A 431 18.57 12.46 7.41
C GLU A 431 18.95 11.22 8.22
N ASP A 432 19.21 11.43 9.50
CA ASP A 432 19.38 10.39 10.50
C ASP A 432 18.11 10.23 11.34
N GLU A 433 18.21 9.40 12.39
CA GLU A 433 17.10 9.17 13.31
C GLU A 433 16.60 10.47 13.96
N GLU A 434 17.49 11.34 14.43
CA GLU A 434 17.10 12.59 15.11
C GLU A 434 16.47 13.59 14.16
N ALA A 435 16.91 13.65 12.90
CA ALA A 435 16.27 14.48 11.89
C ALA A 435 14.81 14.07 11.65
N LEU A 436 14.55 12.76 11.50
CA LEU A 436 13.19 12.24 11.34
C LEU A 436 12.34 12.52 12.58
N LEU A 437 12.83 12.15 13.77
CA LEU A 437 12.09 12.35 15.02
C LEU A 437 11.86 13.83 15.31
N GLY A 438 12.80 14.70 14.95
CA GLY A 438 12.65 16.16 15.00
C GLY A 438 11.48 16.64 14.15
N SER A 439 11.35 16.13 12.92
CA SER A 439 10.22 16.45 12.03
C SER A 439 8.89 15.96 12.59
N VAL A 440 8.86 14.73 13.13
CA VAL A 440 7.66 14.16 13.77
C VAL A 440 7.24 15.01 14.98
N ARG A 441 8.18 15.40 15.86
CA ARG A 441 7.90 16.26 17.02
C ARG A 441 7.38 17.63 16.61
N ALA A 442 7.97 18.25 15.58
CA ALA A 442 7.53 19.55 15.08
C ALA A 442 6.10 19.50 14.51
N VAL A 443 5.78 18.46 13.72
CA VAL A 443 4.42 18.26 13.18
C VAL A 443 3.42 17.93 14.29
N ILE A 444 3.77 17.10 15.29
CA ILE A 444 2.93 16.88 16.47
C ILE A 444 2.66 18.21 17.20
N GLY A 445 3.65 19.10 17.29
CA GLY A 445 3.52 20.43 17.90
C GLY A 445 2.52 21.36 17.18
N LEU A 446 2.33 21.18 15.86
CA LEU A 446 1.27 21.86 15.09
C LEU A 446 -0.13 21.32 15.42
N ASN A 447 -0.22 20.15 16.06
CA ASN A 447 -1.46 19.51 16.46
C ASN A 447 -2.45 19.31 15.29
N PRO A 448 -2.03 18.71 14.15
CA PRO A 448 -2.95 18.35 13.06
C PRO A 448 -3.87 17.19 13.47
N GLU A 449 -4.92 16.95 12.70
CA GLU A 449 -5.87 15.87 12.97
C GLU A 449 -5.38 14.50 12.49
N SER A 450 -4.55 14.49 11.44
CA SER A 450 -3.85 13.29 10.99
C SER A 450 -2.44 13.58 10.51
N ILE A 451 -1.59 12.57 10.60
CA ILE A 451 -0.20 12.57 10.16
C ILE A 451 0.04 11.27 9.40
N THR A 452 0.54 11.35 8.17
CA THR A 452 0.99 10.16 7.44
C THR A 452 2.50 10.10 7.47
N LEU A 453 3.04 8.97 7.90
CA LEU A 453 4.46 8.68 7.78
C LEU A 453 4.67 7.75 6.59
N HIS A 454 5.28 8.27 5.54
CA HIS A 454 5.73 7.50 4.39
C HIS A 454 7.18 7.04 4.57
N THR A 455 7.56 5.95 3.92
CA THR A 455 8.97 5.59 3.73
C THR A 455 9.39 5.86 2.29
N LEU A 456 10.55 6.49 2.11
CA LEU A 456 11.09 6.84 0.80
C LEU A 456 11.07 5.65 -0.17
N SER A 457 10.35 5.81 -1.27
CA SER A 457 10.33 4.87 -2.40
C SER A 457 11.22 5.41 -3.52
N ILE A 458 12.30 4.69 -3.85
CA ILE A 458 13.23 5.13 -4.88
C ILE A 458 12.82 4.57 -6.24
N LYS A 459 12.85 5.45 -7.24
CA LYS A 459 12.62 5.08 -8.63
C LYS A 459 13.95 5.03 -9.38
N LYS A 460 14.05 4.07 -10.31
CA LYS A 460 15.15 4.01 -11.29
C LYS A 460 15.27 5.33 -12.03
N GLY A 461 16.48 5.88 -12.10
CA GLY A 461 16.75 7.19 -12.72
C GLY A 461 16.31 8.40 -11.90
N SER A 462 15.90 8.24 -10.63
CA SER A 462 15.76 9.38 -9.72
C SER A 462 17.14 9.95 -9.37
N PHE A 463 17.19 11.20 -8.90
CA PHE A 463 18.43 11.82 -8.44
C PHE A 463 19.14 10.97 -7.37
N PHE A 464 18.36 10.29 -6.53
CA PHE A 464 18.84 9.43 -5.44
C PHE A 464 19.37 8.07 -5.90
N ASP A 465 19.12 7.65 -7.14
CA ASP A 465 19.66 6.40 -7.72
C ASP A 465 21.20 6.39 -7.76
N ARG A 466 21.84 7.58 -7.69
CA ARG A 466 23.29 7.75 -7.63
C ARG A 466 23.86 7.81 -6.20
N GLU A 467 23.05 8.24 -5.23
CA GLU A 467 23.46 8.37 -3.82
C GLU A 467 23.13 7.11 -2.99
N ILE A 468 22.12 6.35 -3.41
CA ILE A 468 21.63 5.15 -2.74
C ILE A 468 21.81 3.99 -3.74
N SER A 469 22.71 3.04 -3.43
CA SER A 469 22.97 1.93 -4.35
C SER A 469 21.69 1.11 -4.57
N ALA A 470 21.45 0.65 -5.80
CA ALA A 470 20.30 -0.19 -6.10
C ALA A 470 20.25 -1.47 -5.24
N SER A 471 21.39 -1.96 -4.74
CA SER A 471 21.46 -3.10 -3.81
C SER A 471 21.07 -2.75 -2.38
N SER A 472 21.25 -1.50 -1.93
CA SER A 472 20.79 -1.04 -0.60
C SER A 472 19.28 -0.88 -0.48
N LEU A 473 18.57 -0.80 -1.62
CA LEU A 473 17.12 -0.58 -1.65
C LEU A 473 16.28 -1.79 -1.24
N PHE A 474 16.78 -2.99 -1.53
CA PHE A 474 16.09 -4.24 -1.25
C PHE A 474 16.55 -4.87 0.06
N ARG A 475 17.52 -4.26 0.74
CA ARG A 475 18.04 -4.74 2.02
C ARG A 475 17.27 -4.13 3.19
N PRO A 476 17.13 -4.89 4.29
CA PRO A 476 16.69 -4.33 5.57
C PRO A 476 17.57 -3.15 5.97
N ASP A 477 16.95 -2.07 6.44
CA ASP A 477 17.61 -0.92 7.01
C ASP A 477 17.14 -0.80 8.46
N HIS A 478 17.79 -1.54 9.36
CA HIS A 478 17.38 -1.63 10.77
C HIS A 478 17.49 -0.29 11.52
N ALA A 479 18.38 0.60 11.07
CA ALA A 479 18.47 1.94 11.64
C ALA A 479 17.24 2.77 11.27
N LEU A 480 16.83 2.73 10.01
CA LEU A 480 15.60 3.40 9.55
C LEU A 480 14.35 2.77 10.16
N GLU A 481 14.29 1.44 10.24
CA GLU A 481 13.20 0.69 10.89
C GLU A 481 12.98 1.19 12.32
N LYS A 482 14.05 1.22 13.13
CA LYS A 482 14.02 1.71 14.51
C LYS A 482 13.56 3.17 14.60
N ALA A 483 13.99 4.02 13.65
CA ALA A 483 13.55 5.42 13.59
C ALA A 483 12.05 5.55 13.27
N VAL A 484 11.53 4.73 12.37
CA VAL A 484 10.09 4.66 12.03
C VAL A 484 9.28 4.15 13.21
N GLU A 485 9.76 3.14 13.93
CA GLU A 485 9.08 2.60 15.12
C GLU A 485 9.01 3.63 16.25
N LYS A 486 10.12 4.30 16.55
CA LYS A 486 10.12 5.43 17.50
C LYS A 486 9.17 6.55 17.07
N SER A 487 9.05 6.81 15.77
CA SER A 487 8.09 7.78 15.24
C SER A 487 6.64 7.34 15.50
N HIS A 488 6.33 6.06 15.31
CA HIS A 488 5.02 5.50 15.64
C HIS A 488 4.71 5.61 17.14
N ASP A 489 5.69 5.35 18.00
CA ASP A 489 5.53 5.47 19.46
C ASP A 489 5.24 6.91 19.89
N LEU A 490 5.96 7.89 19.32
CA LEU A 490 5.68 9.31 19.56
C LEU A 490 4.27 9.71 19.12
N LEU A 491 3.82 9.23 17.96
CA LEU A 491 2.47 9.49 17.46
C LEU A 491 1.40 8.86 18.38
N ARG A 492 1.62 7.61 18.83
CA ARG A 492 0.73 6.92 19.77
C ARG A 492 0.64 7.63 21.12
N ALA A 493 1.78 8.02 21.66
CA ALA A 493 1.88 8.78 22.92
C ALA A 493 1.18 10.14 22.82
N SER A 494 1.12 10.73 21.62
CA SER A 494 0.45 12.01 21.34
C SER A 494 -1.03 11.86 20.96
N GLY A 495 -1.62 10.67 21.14
CA GLY A 495 -3.05 10.42 20.96
C GLY A 495 -3.49 10.06 19.53
N TYR A 496 -2.56 9.89 18.59
CA TYR A 496 -2.88 9.40 17.26
C TYR A 496 -2.93 7.87 17.23
N ARG A 497 -3.75 7.30 16.34
CA ARG A 497 -3.85 5.86 16.12
C ARG A 497 -3.76 5.52 14.64
N PRO A 498 -3.11 4.41 14.27
CA PRO A 498 -3.01 4.02 12.89
C PRO A 498 -4.38 3.63 12.34
N TYR A 499 -4.68 4.12 11.13
CA TYR A 499 -5.99 3.91 10.50
C TYR A 499 -5.91 3.36 9.07
N TYR A 500 -4.76 3.49 8.40
CA TYR A 500 -4.49 2.79 7.16
C TYR A 500 -3.00 2.50 7.01
N LEU A 501 -2.68 1.40 6.34
CA LEU A 501 -1.31 0.96 6.12
C LEU A 501 -1.15 0.32 4.75
N TYR A 502 -0.07 0.65 4.06
CA TYR A 502 0.31 -0.03 2.84
C TYR A 502 1.81 -0.03 2.61
N ARG A 503 2.27 -0.95 1.77
CA ARG A 503 3.66 -1.10 1.36
C ARG A 503 3.79 -0.85 -0.12
N GLN A 504 4.77 -0.06 -0.50
CA GLN A 504 5.05 0.25 -1.90
C GLN A 504 6.33 -0.46 -2.34
N LYS A 505 6.42 -0.78 -3.63
CA LYS A 505 7.64 -1.36 -4.20
C LYS A 505 8.80 -0.37 -4.07
N ASN A 506 10.00 -0.90 -3.86
CA ASN A 506 11.24 -0.13 -3.76
C ASN A 506 11.22 0.91 -2.62
N CYS A 507 10.41 0.70 -1.57
CA CYS A 507 10.57 1.44 -0.32
C CYS A 507 11.87 1.01 0.36
N ARG A 508 12.66 1.98 0.79
CA ARG A 508 13.90 1.76 1.53
C ARG A 508 13.62 0.88 2.76
N GLY A 509 14.45 -0.14 2.98
CA GLY A 509 14.25 -1.09 4.09
C GLY A 509 13.04 -2.03 3.93
N GLY A 510 12.29 -1.95 2.82
CA GLY A 510 11.04 -2.72 2.65
C GLY A 510 9.93 -2.34 3.63
N LEU A 511 10.01 -1.14 4.21
CA LEU A 511 9.09 -0.64 5.24
C LEU A 511 7.75 -0.17 4.66
N GLU A 512 6.88 0.27 5.56
CA GLU A 512 5.50 0.67 5.36
C GLU A 512 5.31 2.18 5.18
N ASN A 513 4.14 2.53 4.66
CA ASN A 513 3.54 3.85 4.79
C ASN A 513 2.32 3.69 5.70
N THR A 514 2.19 4.56 6.71
CA THR A 514 1.16 4.44 7.75
C THR A 514 0.52 5.80 8.00
N GLY A 515 -0.80 5.85 7.93
CA GLY A 515 -1.57 7.00 8.38
C GLY A 515 -1.99 6.88 9.82
N PHE A 516 -1.71 7.92 10.60
CA PHE A 516 -2.13 8.07 11.98
C PHE A 516 -3.15 9.20 12.07
N ALA A 517 -4.24 8.99 12.79
CA ALA A 517 -5.28 9.99 12.97
C ALA A 517 -5.76 10.02 14.42
N ARG A 518 -6.25 11.19 14.82
CA ARG A 518 -7.07 11.32 16.03
C ARG A 518 -8.41 10.60 15.83
N PRO A 519 -9.10 10.22 16.92
CA PRO A 519 -10.45 9.67 16.82
C PRO A 519 -11.35 10.53 15.93
N ASN A 520 -12.10 9.89 15.02
CA ASN A 520 -13.02 10.50 14.06
C ASN A 520 -12.40 11.29 12.89
N TYR A 521 -11.06 11.36 12.78
CA TYR A 521 -10.36 12.08 11.69
C TYR A 521 -9.63 11.15 10.72
N ALA A 522 -9.94 9.86 10.75
CA ALA A 522 -9.40 8.90 9.81
C ALA A 522 -10.01 9.12 8.42
N CYS A 523 -9.16 9.32 7.41
CA CYS A 523 -9.58 9.56 6.04
C CYS A 523 -10.27 8.33 5.43
N VAL A 524 -11.53 8.50 5.05
CA VAL A 524 -12.35 7.49 4.39
C VAL A 524 -11.74 7.12 3.04
N TYR A 525 -11.34 8.12 2.25
CA TYR A 525 -10.77 7.87 0.92
C TYR A 525 -9.51 7.00 0.97
N ASN A 526 -8.56 7.28 1.87
CA ASN A 526 -7.29 6.53 1.96
C ASN A 526 -7.54 5.04 2.22
N VAL A 527 -8.47 4.70 3.12
CA VAL A 527 -8.83 3.32 3.42
C VAL A 527 -9.55 2.67 2.25
N ALA A 528 -10.56 3.33 1.68
CA ALA A 528 -11.38 2.81 0.60
C ALA A 528 -10.57 2.57 -0.69
N MET A 529 -9.69 3.51 -1.05
CA MET A 529 -8.86 3.44 -2.25
C MET A 529 -7.87 2.27 -2.17
N MET A 530 -7.29 2.04 -1.00
CA MET A 530 -6.37 0.93 -0.76
C MET A 530 -7.11 -0.42 -0.59
N SER A 531 -8.35 -0.41 -0.11
CA SER A 531 -9.16 -1.65 -0.02
C SER A 531 -9.44 -2.27 -1.39
N ASP A 532 -9.58 -3.59 -1.47
CA ASP A 532 -10.18 -4.25 -2.63
C ASP A 532 -11.68 -4.50 -2.41
N GLN A 533 -12.34 -3.63 -1.63
CA GLN A 533 -13.75 -3.75 -1.26
C GLN A 533 -14.62 -2.61 -1.84
N VAL A 534 -14.04 -1.43 -2.08
CA VAL A 534 -14.79 -0.25 -2.50
C VAL A 534 -14.50 0.10 -3.97
N PRO A 535 -15.52 0.25 -4.84
CA PRO A 535 -15.34 0.78 -6.19
C PRO A 535 -14.81 2.21 -6.20
N VAL A 536 -14.04 2.56 -7.24
CA VAL A 536 -13.43 3.88 -7.40
C VAL A 536 -13.66 4.37 -8.82
N ILE A 537 -14.20 5.57 -8.98
CA ILE A 537 -14.18 6.28 -10.27
C ILE A 537 -12.98 7.23 -10.26
N GLY A 538 -12.02 7.00 -11.17
CA GLY A 538 -10.90 7.92 -11.38
C GLY A 538 -11.21 8.87 -12.53
N LEU A 539 -11.06 10.18 -12.29
CA LEU A 539 -11.18 11.24 -13.28
C LEU A 539 -9.81 11.88 -13.55
N GLY A 540 -9.60 12.37 -14.78
CA GLY A 540 -8.39 13.05 -15.21
C GLY A 540 -7.27 12.11 -15.63
N SER A 541 -6.29 12.67 -16.33
CA SER A 541 -5.07 11.96 -16.78
C SER A 541 -4.34 11.24 -15.64
N GLY A 542 -3.90 10.01 -15.90
CA GLY A 542 -3.15 9.17 -14.96
C GLY A 542 -3.96 8.56 -13.81
N SER A 543 -5.25 8.87 -13.70
CA SER A 543 -6.14 8.27 -12.70
C SER A 543 -6.46 6.81 -13.00
N SER A 544 -6.90 6.08 -11.97
CA SER A 544 -7.33 4.69 -12.09
C SER A 544 -8.73 4.53 -11.52
N SER A 545 -9.63 4.00 -12.34
CA SER A 545 -10.90 3.45 -11.86
C SER A 545 -10.69 2.02 -11.38
N LYS A 546 -11.52 1.59 -10.42
CA LYS A 546 -11.48 0.27 -9.79
C LYS A 546 -12.91 -0.26 -9.68
N LYS A 547 -13.14 -1.46 -10.23
CA LYS A 547 -14.39 -2.22 -10.06
C LYS A 547 -14.11 -3.49 -9.27
N ILE A 548 -14.99 -3.80 -8.34
CA ILE A 548 -14.86 -4.97 -7.45
C ILE A 548 -15.68 -6.12 -8.02
N PHE A 549 -15.07 -7.31 -8.11
CA PHE A 549 -15.66 -8.56 -8.54
C PHE A 549 -15.37 -9.60 -7.47
N GLU A 550 -16.38 -9.93 -6.66
CA GLU A 550 -16.24 -10.79 -5.47
C GLU A 550 -15.08 -10.31 -4.56
N ARG A 551 -13.94 -11.01 -4.58
CA ARG A 551 -12.72 -10.70 -3.79
C ARG A 551 -11.56 -10.18 -4.64
N THR A 552 -11.82 -9.76 -5.87
CA THR A 552 -10.80 -9.24 -6.80
C THR A 552 -11.18 -7.88 -7.34
N ALA A 553 -10.19 -7.06 -7.65
CA ALA A 553 -10.40 -5.76 -8.28
C ALA A 553 -9.90 -5.79 -9.72
N LYS A 554 -10.74 -5.34 -10.67
CA LYS A 554 -10.26 -4.93 -12.00
C LYS A 554 -10.02 -3.43 -12.00
N ARG A 555 -9.07 -2.98 -12.82
CA ARG A 555 -8.70 -1.58 -12.92
C ARG A 555 -8.76 -1.10 -14.37
N PHE A 556 -9.21 0.13 -14.54
CA PHE A 556 -9.15 0.87 -15.80
C PHE A 556 -8.28 2.10 -15.57
N HIS A 557 -7.34 2.37 -16.48
CA HIS A 557 -6.36 3.45 -16.32
C HIS A 557 -6.55 4.50 -17.41
N ASN A 558 -6.72 5.76 -16.99
CA ASN A 558 -6.63 6.89 -17.90
C ASN A 558 -5.18 7.05 -18.37
N PRO A 559 -4.94 7.48 -19.63
CA PRO A 559 -3.60 7.79 -20.11
C PRO A 559 -2.91 8.81 -19.21
N LYS A 560 -1.61 8.61 -18.98
CA LYS A 560 -0.75 9.51 -18.19
C LYS A 560 -0.28 10.73 -18.98
N ASP A 561 -0.29 10.62 -20.31
CA ASP A 561 -0.01 11.71 -21.22
C ASP A 561 -1.26 12.59 -21.35
N ILE A 562 -1.09 13.89 -21.12
CA ILE A 562 -2.20 14.85 -21.04
C ILE A 562 -2.83 15.05 -22.42
N ASP A 563 -2.02 15.21 -23.46
CA ASP A 563 -2.53 15.42 -24.81
C ASP A 563 -3.28 14.19 -25.32
N LEU A 564 -2.79 12.99 -25.02
CA LEU A 564 -3.48 11.75 -25.34
C LEU A 564 -4.79 11.61 -24.57
N TYR A 565 -4.82 12.00 -23.29
CA TYR A 565 -6.04 12.02 -22.48
C TYR A 565 -7.09 12.97 -23.08
N ILE A 566 -6.71 14.22 -23.40
CA ILE A 566 -7.62 15.22 -23.97
C ILE A 566 -8.12 14.78 -25.35
N ARG A 567 -7.22 14.38 -26.27
CA ARG A 567 -7.60 14.00 -27.65
C ARG A 567 -8.49 12.76 -27.73
N LYS A 568 -8.39 11.84 -26.77
CA LYS A 568 -9.15 10.58 -26.77
C LYS A 568 -10.26 10.56 -25.73
N LEU A 569 -10.64 11.71 -25.18
CA LEU A 569 -11.50 11.77 -24.02
C LEU A 569 -12.83 11.04 -24.23
N ASP A 570 -13.52 11.27 -25.35
CA ASP A 570 -14.81 10.63 -25.64
C ASP A 570 -14.68 9.09 -25.78
N GLU A 571 -13.61 8.61 -26.43
CA GLU A 571 -13.31 7.17 -26.50
C GLU A 571 -13.07 6.57 -25.11
N LEU A 572 -12.37 7.31 -24.24
CA LEU A 572 -12.07 6.87 -22.87
C LEU A 572 -13.31 6.84 -21.99
N ILE A 573 -14.19 7.84 -22.12
CA ILE A 573 -15.47 7.91 -21.41
C ILE A 573 -16.31 6.66 -21.74
N GLU A 574 -16.47 6.34 -23.02
CA GLU A 574 -17.27 5.20 -23.44
C GLU A 574 -16.70 3.87 -22.94
N ARG A 575 -15.38 3.70 -23.07
CA ARG A 575 -14.70 2.51 -22.54
C ARG A 575 -14.81 2.39 -21.02
N LYS A 576 -14.84 3.53 -20.30
CA LYS A 576 -15.01 3.57 -18.85
C LYS A 576 -16.44 3.25 -18.45
N ARG A 577 -17.45 3.74 -19.16
CA ARG A 577 -18.86 3.34 -18.99
C ARG A 577 -19.01 1.83 -19.15
N HIS A 578 -18.50 1.28 -20.24
CA HIS A 578 -18.53 -0.16 -20.49
C HIS A 578 -17.82 -0.98 -19.39
N PHE A 579 -16.69 -0.48 -18.87
CA PHE A 579 -15.95 -1.11 -17.78
C PHE A 579 -16.76 -1.21 -16.48
N PHE A 580 -17.66 -0.27 -16.21
CA PHE A 580 -18.52 -0.33 -15.04
C PHE A 580 -19.83 -1.10 -15.28
N GLN A 581 -20.31 -1.18 -16.52
CA GLN A 581 -21.46 -2.01 -16.91
C GLN A 581 -21.16 -3.52 -16.92
N THR A 582 -19.96 -3.93 -17.36
CA THR A 582 -19.54 -5.35 -17.51
C THR A 582 -18.68 -5.85 -16.36
#